data_AF-A0A286AKJ5-F1
#
_entry.id   AF-A0A286AKJ5-F1
#
_cell.length_a   1.000
_cell.length_b   1.000
_cell.length_c   1.000
_cell.angle_alpha   90.00
_cell.angle_beta   90.00
_cell.angle_gamma   90.00
#
_symmetry.space_group_name_H-M   'P 1'
#
loop_
_entity.id
_entity.type
_entity.pdbx_description
1 polymer ?
#
loop_
_entity_poly.entity_id
_entity_poly.type
_entity_poly.pdbx_seq_one_letter_code
_entity_poly.pdbx_strand_id
1 'polypeptide(L)' 'MKLRLLLIVLLLANAGYFLWARGDLAGFGLAPAALNEREPQRMSRQIHPEWLQIRKEAKPGAPAP' A
#
# COMPACT_ATOMS: atom_id res chain seq x y z
N MET A 1 35.80 -13.16 17.14
CA MET A 1 35.56 -13.11 15.66
C MET A 1 34.20 -13.66 15.25
N LYS A 2 33.69 -14.73 15.88
CA LYS A 2 32.36 -15.33 15.58
C LYS A 2 31.18 -14.33 15.60
N LEU A 3 31.14 -13.42 16.58
CA LEU A 3 30.08 -12.39 16.68
C LEU A 3 30.05 -11.41 15.51
N ARG A 4 31.22 -11.03 14.96
CA ARG A 4 31.27 -10.11 13.80
C ARG A 4 30.71 -10.78 12.55
N LEU A 5 31.04 -12.05 12.34
CA LEU A 5 30.47 -12.83 11.24
C LEU A 5 28.95 -12.94 11.38
N LEU A 6 28.47 -13.24 12.59
CA LEU A 6 27.05 -13.36 12.89
C LEU A 6 26.31 -12.03 12.66
N LEU A 7 26.91 -10.91 13.07
CA LEU A 7 26.39 -9.56 12.79
C LEU A 7 26.28 -9.29 11.29
N ILE A 8 27.31 -9.62 10.50
CA ILE A 8 27.31 -9.42 9.05
C ILE A 8 26.21 -10.25 8.39
N VAL A 9 26.09 -11.54 8.77
CA VAL A 9 25.04 -12.43 8.25
C VAL A 9 23.66 -11.88 8.58
N LEU A 10 23.45 -11.42 9.83
CA LEU A 10 22.20 -10.82 10.24
C LEU A 10 21.87 -9.56 9.42
N LEU A 11 22.88 -8.71 9.16
CA LEU A 11 22.70 -7.50 8.36
C LEU A 11 22.28 -7.82 6.92
N LEU A 12 22.95 -8.81 6.31
CA LEU A 12 22.64 -9.25 4.95
C LEU A 12 21.24 -9.86 4.85
N ALA A 13 20.86 -10.71 5.81
CA ALA A 13 19.52 -11.27 5.87
C ALA A 13 18.46 -10.17 5.98
N ASN A 14 18.69 -9.16 6.82
CA ASN A 14 17.75 -8.07 7.02
C ASN A 14 17.66 -7.15 5.80
N ALA A 15 18.78 -6.86 5.14
CA ALA A 15 18.81 -6.10 3.89
C ALA A 15 18.07 -6.85 2.77
N GLY A 16 18.29 -8.16 2.64
CA GLY A 16 17.56 -8.99 1.68
C GLY A 16 16.06 -8.99 1.96
N TYR A 17 15.66 -9.18 3.22
CA TYR A 17 14.27 -9.10 3.65
C TYR A 17 13.64 -7.73 3.34
N PHE A 18 14.38 -6.64 3.56
CA PHE A 18 13.92 -5.29 3.30
C PHE A 18 13.61 -5.05 1.81
N LEU A 19 14.52 -5.45 0.92
CA LEU A 19 14.33 -5.35 -0.53
C LEU A 19 13.16 -6.24 -1.00
N TRP A 20 13.05 -7.43 -0.43
CA TRP A 20 11.94 -8.35 -0.69
C TRP A 20 10.58 -7.76 -0.28
N ALA A 21 10.48 -7.23 0.94
CA ALA A 21 9.26 -6.65 1.48
C ALA A 21 8.83 -5.36 0.76
N ARG A 22 9.78 -4.60 0.19
CA ARG A 22 9.49 -3.42 -0.64
C ARG A 22 9.00 -3.80 -2.05
N GLY A 23 9.31 -5.00 -2.52
CA GLY A 23 8.97 -5.45 -3.87
C GLY A 23 10.06 -5.17 -4.91
N ASP A 24 11.27 -4.77 -4.50
CA ASP A 24 12.39 -4.57 -5.43
C ASP A 24 12.76 -5.87 -6.15
N LEU A 25 12.41 -7.02 -5.57
CA LEU A 25 12.60 -8.35 -6.15
C LEU A 25 11.42 -8.84 -7.01
N ALA A 26 10.42 -7.99 -7.28
CA ALA A 26 9.25 -8.35 -8.08
C ALA A 26 9.60 -8.81 -9.50
N GLY A 27 10.60 -8.18 -10.13
CA GLY A 27 11.07 -8.56 -11.47
C GLY A 27 11.69 -9.96 -11.56
N PHE A 28 12.08 -10.54 -10.42
CA PHE A 28 12.60 -11.91 -10.32
C PHE A 28 11.52 -12.94 -9.94
N GLY A 29 10.24 -12.54 -9.88
CA GLY A 29 9.13 -13.42 -9.47
C GLY A 29 9.10 -13.71 -7.97
N LEU A 30 9.93 -13.02 -7.18
CA LEU A 30 10.03 -13.20 -5.73
C LEU A 30 9.14 -12.21 -4.96
N ALA A 31 8.28 -11.43 -5.60
CA ALA A 31 7.44 -10.49 -4.88
C ALA A 31 6.39 -11.21 -4.01
N PRO A 32 6.19 -10.77 -2.74
CA PRO A 32 5.07 -11.23 -1.95
C PRO A 32 3.73 -10.85 -2.61
N ALA A 33 2.80 -11.80 -2.67
CA ALA A 33 1.45 -11.60 -3.23
C ALA A 33 0.73 -10.38 -2.63
N ALA A 34 0.96 -10.12 -1.33
CA ALA A 34 0.44 -8.99 -0.60
C ALA A 34 0.85 -7.60 -1.14
N LEU A 35 1.95 -7.47 -1.88
CA LEU A 35 2.32 -6.19 -2.53
C LEU A 35 1.41 -5.85 -3.71
N ASN A 36 0.92 -6.86 -4.43
CA ASN A 36 -0.04 -6.69 -5.51
C ASN A 36 -1.48 -6.60 -4.99
N GLU A 37 -1.75 -7.23 -3.85
CA GLU A 37 -3.07 -7.27 -3.22
C GLU A 37 -3.21 -6.14 -2.19
N ARG A 38 -3.25 -4.89 -2.67
CA ARG A 38 -3.79 -3.78 -1.86
C ARG A 38 -5.30 -3.96 -1.72
N GLU A 39 -5.66 -4.82 -0.78
CA GLU A 39 -6.99 -5.00 -0.20
C GLU A 39 -8.13 -5.18 -1.23
N PRO A 40 -8.11 -6.27 -2.02
CA PRO A 40 -9.26 -6.63 -2.87
C PRO A 40 -10.55 -6.80 -2.04
N GLN A 41 -10.46 -7.12 -0.74
CA GLN A 41 -11.63 -7.18 0.15
C GLN A 41 -12.30 -5.80 0.36
N ARG A 42 -11.63 -4.68 0.10
CA ARG A 42 -12.30 -3.37 0.12
C ARG A 42 -13.29 -3.24 -1.04
N MET A 43 -13.04 -3.89 -2.18
CA MET A 43 -13.94 -3.83 -3.34
C MET A 43 -15.27 -4.54 -3.04
N SER A 44 -15.23 -5.70 -2.37
CA SER A 44 -16.45 -6.46 -2.01
C SER A 44 -17.27 -5.83 -0.89
N ARG A 45 -16.70 -4.86 -0.17
CA ARG A 45 -17.39 -4.08 0.88
C ARG A 45 -17.87 -2.72 0.40
N GLN A 46 -17.56 -2.30 -0.82
CA GLN A 46 -18.06 -1.04 -1.37
C GLN A 46 -19.54 -1.19 -1.72
N ILE A 47 -20.40 -0.49 -0.98
CA ILE A 47 -21.83 -0.41 -1.25
C ILE A 47 -22.06 0.80 -2.16
N HIS A 48 -22.48 0.55 -3.39
CA HIS A 48 -22.99 1.52 -4.39
C HIS A 48 -22.38 2.94 -4.31
N PRO A 49 -21.05 3.10 -4.51
CA PRO A 49 -20.43 4.43 -4.52
C PRO A 49 -21.07 5.38 -5.54
N GLU A 50 -21.67 4.85 -6.61
CA GLU A 50 -22.39 5.59 -7.63
C GLU A 50 -23.63 6.33 -7.12
N TRP A 51 -24.17 5.98 -5.94
CA TRP A 51 -25.30 6.70 -5.33
C TRP A 51 -24.86 7.94 -4.55
N LEU A 52 -23.56 8.13 -4.33
CA LEU A 52 -23.03 9.29 -3.62
C LEU A 52 -23.04 10.54 -4.51
N GLN A 53 -24.02 11.42 -4.30
CA GLN A 53 -24.06 12.72 -4.96
C GLN A 53 -23.33 13.79 -4.14
N ILE A 54 -22.19 14.26 -4.64
CA ILE A 54 -21.43 15.36 -4.02
C ILE A 54 -22.17 16.67 -4.30
N ARG A 55 -22.87 17.20 -3.29
CA ARG A 55 -23.55 18.51 -3.37
C ARG A 55 -22.56 19.59 -2.91
N LYS A 56 -22.35 20.63 -3.73
CA LYS A 56 -21.72 21.86 -3.25
C LYS A 56 -22.67 22.51 -2.26
N GLU A 57 -22.19 22.87 -1.08
CA GLU A 57 -22.94 23.73 -0.18
C GLU A 57 -23.30 25.02 -0.91
N ALA A 58 -24.58 25.41 -0.83
CA ALA A 58 -25.02 26.68 -1.36
C ALA A 58 -24.30 27.78 -0.59
N LYS A 59 -23.43 28.53 -1.27
CA LYS A 59 -22.85 29.75 -0.74
C LYS A 59 -24.02 30.65 -0.29
N PRO A 60 -24.16 30.98 1.01
CA PRO A 60 -25.23 31.85 1.44
C PRO A 60 -24.99 33.22 0.82
N GLY A 61 -25.92 33.69 -0.02
CA GLY A 61 -25.94 35.07 -0.52
C GLY A 61 -25.89 35.29 -2.04
N ALA A 62 -26.20 34.31 -2.90
CA ALA A 62 -26.44 34.61 -4.32
C ALA A 62 -27.92 35.05 -4.52
N PRO A 63 -28.21 36.30 -4.91
CA PRO A 63 -29.59 36.75 -5.13
C PRO A 63 -30.15 36.16 -6.42
N ALA A 64 -31.42 35.74 -6.38
CA ALA A 64 -32.17 35.25 -7.53
C ALA A 64 -32.47 36.39 -8.53
N PRO A 65 -32.53 36.11 -9.85
CA PRO A 65 -32.85 37.09 -10.89
C PRO A 65 -34.29 37.62 -10.80
#